data_AF-A0A7W0Y3U4-F1
#
_entry.id   AF-A0A7W0Y3U4-F1
#
_cell.length_a   1.000
_cell.length_b   1.000
_cell.length_c   1.000
_cell.angle_alpha   90.00
_cell.angle_beta   90.00
_cell.angle_gamma   90.00
#
_symmetry.space_group_name_H-M   'P 1'
#
loop_
_entity.id
_entity.type
_entity.pdbx_description
1 polymer ?
#
loop_
_entity_poly.entity_id
_entity_poly.type
_entity_poly.pdbx_seq_one_letter_code
_entity_poly.pdbx_strand_id
1 'polypeptide(L)'
;MELRSPAAAANLAQIVGEALLDSGQKDKAKAVLEKALEREPDSLRVKEALLTLEYEPEFYADEVDRLAEASTRVDDQTVAVRHLVRAARIQRLENAEDPKLEELLKQIFAKDIDEPSANFIYETVLATASRFDEIEAHHKRRADRAPDHGSKVEALRMFALEWVQRFKDRDRGVRFFDAAIKVTVSNGTPQMKSIVAAYSLMRQVLGERNEWGPLLDVAELLLRKLPDGEDRLFVAIQAGQLAFDKLNDIPRAKKFFAIANEVAPENPNVQDFVAAVGLDEPTAAGSMPAMPVVADSSDDKDDDKGEKPAKLTKAERKAAEKAEREAKKAAEAEAESAAEVAAKGDGDAAAKAAA
;
A
#
# COMPACT_ATOMS: atom_id res chain seq x y z
N MET A 1 -15.19 -7.26 -14.19
CA MET A 1 -14.88 -6.07 -15.01
C MET A 1 -14.68 -6.58 -16.45
N GLU A 2 -15.72 -6.51 -17.28
CA GLU A 2 -15.65 -6.98 -18.66
C GLU A 2 -14.84 -5.99 -19.51
N LEU A 3 -13.56 -6.33 -19.75
CA LEU A 3 -12.63 -5.57 -20.60
C LEU A 3 -12.95 -5.69 -22.11
N ARG A 4 -14.19 -6.01 -22.49
CA ARG A 4 -14.60 -6.30 -23.88
C ARG A 4 -15.73 -5.42 -24.43
N SER A 5 -16.03 -4.29 -23.80
CA SER A 5 -16.92 -3.29 -24.40
C SER A 5 -16.09 -2.21 -25.15
N PRO A 6 -16.55 -1.70 -26.30
CA PRO A 6 -15.94 -0.56 -26.98
C PRO A 6 -15.83 0.68 -26.07
N ALA A 7 -16.76 0.85 -25.13
CA ALA A 7 -16.74 1.89 -24.10
C ALA A 7 -15.57 1.72 -23.11
N ALA A 8 -15.21 0.48 -22.75
CA ALA A 8 -14.03 0.24 -21.91
C ALA A 8 -12.73 0.61 -22.64
N ALA A 9 -12.67 0.40 -23.96
CA ALA A 9 -11.51 0.75 -24.77
C ALA A 9 -11.39 2.27 -25.04
N ALA A 10 -12.51 2.99 -25.17
CA ALA A 10 -12.52 4.46 -25.28
C ALA A 10 -12.11 5.12 -23.96
N ASN A 11 -12.70 4.67 -22.84
CA ASN A 11 -12.35 5.13 -21.51
C ASN A 11 -10.87 4.85 -21.18
N LEU A 12 -10.33 3.70 -21.59
CA LEU A 12 -8.91 3.39 -21.41
C LEU A 12 -7.99 4.34 -22.20
N ALA A 13 -8.31 4.66 -23.47
CA ALA A 13 -7.50 5.58 -24.26
C ALA A 13 -7.47 6.98 -23.63
N GLN A 14 -8.60 7.45 -23.13
CA GLN A 14 -8.67 8.70 -22.38
C GLN A 14 -7.79 8.66 -21.12
N ILE A 15 -7.96 7.65 -20.26
CA ILE A 15 -7.19 7.52 -19.01
C ILE A 15 -5.69 7.46 -19.30
N VAL A 16 -5.28 6.67 -20.29
CA VAL A 16 -3.86 6.53 -20.67
C VAL A 16 -3.31 7.84 -21.24
N GLY A 17 -4.07 8.52 -22.10
CA GLY A 17 -3.68 9.80 -22.67
C GLY A 17 -3.47 10.87 -21.60
N GLU A 18 -4.39 10.96 -20.64
CA GLU A 18 -4.28 11.87 -19.49
C GLU A 18 -3.11 11.50 -18.59
N ALA A 19 -2.92 10.22 -18.26
CA ALA A 19 -1.78 9.78 -17.45
C ALA A 19 -0.43 10.08 -18.14
N LEU A 20 -0.36 9.93 -19.47
CA LEU A 20 0.83 10.30 -20.25
C LEU A 20 1.07 11.80 -20.20
N LEU A 21 0.03 12.62 -20.39
CA LEU A 21 0.10 14.07 -20.29
C LEU A 21 0.55 14.49 -18.90
N ASP A 22 -0.12 13.96 -17.89
CA ASP A 22 0.17 14.20 -16.49
C ASP A 22 1.57 13.74 -16.17
N SER A 23 2.14 12.71 -16.82
CA SER A 23 3.54 12.29 -16.63
C SER A 23 4.59 13.20 -17.29
N GLY A 24 4.17 14.17 -18.10
CA GLY A 24 5.05 15.05 -18.89
C GLY A 24 5.38 14.52 -20.30
N GLN A 25 4.80 13.40 -20.73
CA GLN A 25 5.08 12.78 -22.04
C GLN A 25 4.22 13.39 -23.15
N LYS A 26 4.50 14.66 -23.48
CA LYS A 26 3.72 15.51 -24.42
C LYS A 26 3.35 14.80 -25.73
N ASP A 27 4.33 14.31 -26.47
CA ASP A 27 4.12 13.75 -27.82
C ASP A 27 3.31 12.45 -27.81
N LYS A 28 3.59 11.58 -26.84
CA LYS A 28 2.85 10.31 -26.68
C LYS A 28 1.42 10.58 -26.22
N ALA A 29 1.24 11.52 -25.31
CA ALA A 29 -0.08 11.92 -24.83
C ALA A 29 -0.94 12.44 -25.98
N LYS A 30 -0.40 13.34 -26.82
CA LYS A 30 -1.11 13.90 -27.97
C LYS A 30 -1.69 12.81 -28.87
N ALA A 31 -0.85 11.88 -29.32
CA ALA A 31 -1.27 10.81 -30.21
C ALA A 31 -2.34 9.88 -29.63
N VAL A 32 -2.34 9.67 -28.30
CA VAL A 32 -3.33 8.84 -27.61
C VAL A 32 -4.64 9.62 -27.38
N LEU A 33 -4.55 10.89 -27.01
CA LEU A 33 -5.70 11.77 -26.77
C LEU A 33 -6.46 12.09 -28.07
N GLU A 34 -5.76 12.28 -29.19
CA GLU A 34 -6.39 12.46 -30.51
C GLU A 34 -7.24 11.22 -30.87
N LYS A 35 -6.69 10.01 -30.68
CA LYS A 35 -7.44 8.75 -30.86
C LYS A 35 -8.61 8.59 -29.89
N ALA A 36 -8.48 9.11 -28.66
CA ALA A 36 -9.58 9.11 -27.70
C ALA A 36 -10.70 10.05 -28.17
N LEU A 37 -10.36 11.24 -28.68
CA LEU A 37 -11.32 12.21 -29.19
C LEU A 37 -12.05 11.70 -30.45
N GLU A 38 -11.38 10.96 -31.33
CA GLU A 38 -12.03 10.31 -32.49
C GLU A 38 -13.15 9.35 -32.07
N ARG A 39 -13.00 8.68 -30.92
CA ARG A 39 -13.99 7.73 -30.39
C ARG A 39 -15.08 8.40 -29.60
N GLU A 40 -14.74 9.43 -28.83
CA GLU A 40 -15.67 10.21 -28.01
C GLU A 40 -15.51 11.71 -28.30
N PRO A 41 -16.07 12.21 -29.43
CA PRO A 41 -15.90 13.60 -29.86
C PRO A 41 -16.46 14.63 -28.89
N ASP A 42 -17.33 14.23 -27.97
CA ASP A 42 -17.97 15.11 -26.98
C ASP A 42 -17.28 15.07 -25.61
N SER A 43 -16.20 14.30 -25.45
CA SER A 43 -15.47 14.24 -24.18
C SER A 43 -14.79 15.57 -23.87
N LEU A 44 -15.40 16.36 -22.99
CA LEU A 44 -14.85 17.62 -22.49
C LEU A 44 -13.47 17.40 -21.87
N ARG A 45 -13.28 16.30 -21.16
CA ARG A 45 -12.03 15.99 -20.45
C ARG A 45 -10.87 15.75 -21.42
N VAL A 46 -11.11 15.04 -22.53
CA VAL A 46 -10.11 14.85 -23.61
C VAL A 46 -9.81 16.18 -24.33
N LYS A 47 -10.85 16.97 -24.62
CA LYS A 47 -10.67 18.30 -25.25
C LYS A 47 -9.79 19.22 -24.40
N GLU A 48 -10.03 19.29 -23.09
CA GLU A 48 -9.22 20.08 -22.15
C GLU A 48 -7.76 19.58 -22.07
N ALA A 49 -7.57 18.26 -22.07
CA ALA A 49 -6.23 17.67 -22.11
C ALA A 49 -5.48 18.03 -23.41
N LEU A 50 -6.16 18.06 -24.55
CA LEU A 50 -5.57 18.50 -25.82
C LEU A 50 -5.30 20.02 -25.84
N LEU A 51 -6.21 20.84 -25.31
CA LEU A 51 -5.99 22.29 -25.16
C LEU A 51 -4.79 22.60 -24.26
N THR A 52 -4.45 21.73 -23.32
CA THR A 52 -3.23 21.84 -22.52
C THR A 52 -1.97 21.73 -23.37
N LEU A 53 -2.03 21.10 -24.54
CA LEU A 53 -0.93 20.96 -25.48
C LEU A 53 -0.83 22.14 -26.46
N GLU A 54 -1.88 22.97 -26.52
CA GLU A 54 -2.04 24.12 -27.40
C GLU A 54 -1.74 25.42 -26.62
N TYR A 55 -0.47 25.65 -26.32
CA TYR A 55 0.05 26.92 -25.81
C TYR A 55 1.33 27.29 -26.58
N GLU A 56 1.65 28.58 -26.61
CA GLU A 56 2.91 29.07 -27.15
C GLU A 56 4.01 28.87 -26.10
N PRO A 57 5.06 28.07 -26.38
CA PRO A 57 6.11 27.78 -25.41
C PRO A 57 6.83 29.03 -24.92
N GLU A 58 6.98 30.07 -25.75
CA GLU A 58 7.60 31.33 -25.34
C GLU A 58 6.78 32.11 -24.29
N PHE A 59 5.46 31.87 -24.23
CA PHE A 59 4.51 32.60 -23.38
C PHE A 59 3.76 31.68 -22.40
N TYR A 60 4.33 30.52 -22.09
CA TYR A 60 3.67 29.55 -21.21
C TYR A 60 3.37 30.14 -19.82
N ALA A 61 4.26 30.98 -19.28
CA ALA A 61 4.11 31.58 -17.96
C ALA A 61 2.89 32.51 -17.90
N ASP A 62 2.69 33.32 -18.96
CA ASP A 62 1.53 34.21 -19.09
C ASP A 62 0.22 33.40 -19.22
N GLU A 63 0.24 32.28 -19.96
CA GLU A 63 -0.93 31.39 -20.06
C GLU A 63 -1.26 30.72 -18.72
N VAL A 64 -0.25 30.28 -17.97
CA VAL A 64 -0.42 29.72 -16.62
C VAL A 64 -1.04 30.77 -15.69
N ASP A 65 -0.54 32.00 -15.69
CA ASP A 65 -1.08 33.09 -14.86
C ASP A 65 -2.50 33.49 -15.27
N ARG A 66 -2.76 33.57 -16.57
CA ARG A 66 -4.10 33.83 -17.10
C ARG A 66 -5.11 32.77 -16.66
N LEU A 67 -4.72 31.49 -16.71
CA LEU A 67 -5.57 30.37 -16.29
C LEU A 67 -5.79 30.37 -14.76
N ALA A 68 -4.74 30.62 -13.99
CA ALA A 68 -4.83 30.73 -12.54
C ALA A 68 -5.75 31.89 -12.15
N GLU A 69 -5.61 33.06 -12.76
CA GLU A 69 -6.49 34.20 -12.51
C GLU A 69 -7.93 33.91 -12.96
N ALA A 70 -8.12 33.31 -14.13
CA ALA A 70 -9.45 32.90 -14.61
C ALA A 70 -10.16 31.96 -13.63
N SER A 71 -9.42 31.08 -12.94
CA SER A 71 -10.00 30.19 -11.92
C SER A 71 -10.58 30.94 -10.70
N THR A 72 -10.11 32.15 -10.41
CA THR A 72 -10.59 32.97 -9.29
C THR A 72 -11.82 33.80 -9.65
N ARG A 73 -12.01 34.08 -10.95
CA ARG A 73 -13.11 34.90 -11.47
C ARG A 73 -14.37 34.10 -11.76
N VAL A 74 -14.29 32.77 -11.76
CA VAL A 74 -15.41 31.88 -12.07
C VAL A 74 -16.03 31.34 -10.78
N ASP A 75 -17.35 31.45 -10.67
CA ASP A 75 -18.11 30.97 -9.51
C ASP A 75 -18.24 29.43 -9.49
N ASP A 76 -18.26 28.78 -10.65
CA ASP A 76 -18.32 27.32 -10.76
C ASP A 76 -16.97 26.69 -10.37
N GLN A 77 -16.97 26.03 -9.21
CA GLN A 77 -15.81 25.32 -8.66
C GLN A 77 -15.23 24.28 -9.62
N THR A 78 -16.07 23.61 -10.41
CA THR A 78 -15.63 22.59 -11.38
C THR A 78 -14.83 23.25 -12.52
N VAL A 79 -15.31 24.38 -13.02
CA VAL A 79 -14.62 25.15 -14.06
C VAL A 79 -13.32 25.72 -13.50
N ALA A 80 -13.34 26.27 -12.29
CA ALA A 80 -12.16 26.78 -11.62
C ALA A 80 -11.06 25.70 -11.46
N VAL A 81 -11.44 24.50 -11.01
CA VAL A 81 -10.51 23.36 -10.91
C VAL A 81 -9.95 22.99 -12.29
N ARG A 82 -10.76 22.96 -13.36
CA ARG A 82 -10.26 22.67 -14.71
C ARG A 82 -9.21 23.68 -15.19
N HIS A 83 -9.44 24.97 -14.98
CA HIS A 83 -8.44 26.00 -15.31
C HIS A 83 -7.13 25.78 -14.55
N LEU A 84 -7.22 25.51 -13.24
CA LEU A 84 -6.02 25.26 -12.42
C LEU A 84 -5.30 23.98 -12.83
N VAL A 85 -6.00 22.89 -13.15
CA VAL A 85 -5.39 21.64 -13.65
C VAL A 85 -4.67 21.89 -14.97
N ARG A 86 -5.26 22.65 -15.91
CA ARG A 86 -4.60 23.03 -17.16
C ARG A 86 -3.35 23.86 -16.89
N ALA A 87 -3.42 24.84 -15.99
CA ALA A 87 -2.26 25.65 -15.58
C ALA A 87 -1.15 24.78 -14.98
N ALA A 88 -1.49 23.86 -14.06
CA ALA A 88 -0.53 22.95 -13.43
C ALA A 88 0.12 22.00 -14.44
N ARG A 89 -0.62 21.52 -15.44
CA ARG A 89 -0.06 20.67 -16.51
C ARG A 89 0.88 21.44 -17.42
N ILE A 90 0.54 22.65 -17.85
CA ILE A 90 1.44 23.50 -18.65
C ILE A 90 2.71 23.79 -17.86
N GLN A 91 2.56 24.18 -16.58
CA GLN A 91 3.71 24.41 -15.70
C GLN A 91 4.58 23.15 -15.56
N ARG A 92 3.98 21.96 -15.41
CA ARG A 92 4.72 20.70 -15.35
C ARG A 92 5.47 20.39 -16.64
N LEU A 93 4.88 20.66 -17.81
CA LEU A 93 5.50 20.37 -19.10
C LEU A 93 6.73 21.24 -19.36
N GLU A 94 6.69 22.50 -18.93
CA GLU A 94 7.74 23.48 -19.20
C GLU A 94 8.78 23.56 -18.08
N ASN A 95 8.34 23.53 -16.81
CA ASN A 95 9.22 23.61 -15.66
C ASN A 95 8.63 22.91 -14.43
N ALA A 96 8.87 21.60 -14.35
CA ALA A 96 8.37 20.73 -13.27
C ALA A 96 9.01 20.99 -11.89
N GLU A 97 10.17 21.67 -11.84
CA GLU A 97 10.89 21.96 -10.59
C GLU A 97 10.50 23.33 -10.00
N ASP A 98 9.73 24.13 -10.74
CA ASP A 98 9.27 25.44 -10.28
C ASP A 98 8.34 25.31 -9.06
N PRO A 99 8.60 26.01 -7.94
CA PRO A 99 7.72 26.04 -6.78
C PRO A 99 6.26 26.42 -7.11
N LYS A 100 6.05 27.20 -8.18
CA LYS A 100 4.72 27.59 -8.67
C LYS A 100 3.84 26.38 -8.99
N LEU A 101 4.42 25.26 -9.43
CA LEU A 101 3.67 24.03 -9.67
C LEU A 101 2.99 23.53 -8.39
N GLU A 102 3.73 23.44 -7.28
CA GLU A 102 3.16 23.03 -6.00
C GLU A 102 2.12 24.02 -5.47
N GLU A 103 2.29 25.31 -5.72
CA GLU A 103 1.30 26.33 -5.35
C GLU A 103 -0.02 26.14 -6.11
N LEU A 104 0.04 25.90 -7.42
CA LEU A 104 -1.13 25.60 -8.24
C LEU A 104 -1.84 24.33 -7.74
N LEU A 105 -1.09 23.27 -7.44
CA LEU A 105 -1.65 22.01 -6.93
C LEU A 105 -2.34 22.22 -5.56
N LYS A 106 -1.74 23.01 -4.67
CA LYS A 106 -2.36 23.36 -3.38
C LYS A 106 -3.66 24.16 -3.56
N GLN A 107 -3.72 25.06 -4.55
CA GLN A 107 -4.96 25.76 -4.91
C GLN A 107 -6.04 24.80 -5.43
N ILE A 108 -5.67 23.78 -6.20
CA ILE A 108 -6.58 22.72 -6.64
C ILE A 108 -7.12 21.98 -5.40
N PHE A 109 -6.25 21.50 -4.50
CA PHE A 109 -6.66 20.72 -3.33
C PHE A 109 -7.53 21.48 -2.32
N ALA A 110 -7.46 22.80 -2.30
CA ALA A 110 -8.38 23.63 -1.53
C ALA A 110 -9.83 23.55 -2.06
N LYS A 111 -10.00 23.33 -3.37
CA LYS A 111 -11.29 23.17 -4.04
C LYS A 111 -11.68 21.70 -4.15
N ASP A 112 -10.82 20.86 -4.69
CA ASP A 112 -11.05 19.43 -4.87
C ASP A 112 -9.79 18.65 -4.48
N ILE A 113 -9.86 17.96 -3.34
CA ILE A 113 -8.74 17.16 -2.83
C ILE A 113 -8.57 15.84 -3.59
N ASP A 114 -9.60 15.38 -4.28
CA ASP A 114 -9.64 14.10 -4.98
C ASP A 114 -9.47 14.25 -6.50
N GLU A 115 -9.11 15.44 -6.98
CA GLU A 115 -8.80 15.68 -8.39
C GLU A 115 -7.66 14.72 -8.83
N PRO A 116 -7.92 13.78 -9.77
CA PRO A 116 -6.99 12.69 -10.07
C PRO A 116 -5.63 13.13 -10.65
N SER A 117 -5.64 14.11 -11.57
CA SER A 117 -4.46 14.58 -12.27
C SER A 117 -3.54 15.39 -11.36
N ALA A 118 -4.10 16.27 -10.54
CA ALA A 118 -3.39 17.04 -9.52
C ALA A 118 -2.76 16.11 -8.48
N ASN A 119 -3.49 15.08 -8.03
CA ASN A 119 -2.94 14.07 -7.12
C ASN A 119 -1.76 13.34 -7.76
N PHE A 120 -1.92 12.81 -8.98
CA PHE A 120 -0.84 12.11 -9.67
C PHE A 120 0.39 13.01 -9.89
N ILE A 121 0.17 14.27 -10.28
CA ILE A 121 1.23 15.25 -10.48
C ILE A 121 1.97 15.53 -9.17
N TYR A 122 1.22 15.86 -8.12
CA TYR A 122 1.78 16.18 -6.81
C TYR A 122 2.58 15.01 -6.23
N GLU A 123 2.02 13.81 -6.26
CA GLU A 123 2.69 12.59 -5.82
C GLU A 123 3.96 12.31 -6.63
N THR A 124 3.95 12.59 -7.94
CA THR A 124 5.15 12.42 -8.78
C THR A 124 6.23 13.43 -8.41
N VAL A 125 5.89 14.71 -8.24
CA VAL A 125 6.83 15.77 -7.83
C VAL A 125 7.45 15.44 -6.48
N LEU A 126 6.62 15.07 -5.49
CA LEU A 126 7.10 14.69 -4.17
C LEU A 126 7.94 13.41 -4.17
N ALA A 127 7.54 12.39 -4.95
CA ALA A 127 8.27 11.14 -5.02
C ALA A 127 9.65 11.32 -5.66
N THR A 128 9.76 12.11 -6.73
CA THR A 128 11.04 12.47 -7.34
C THR A 128 11.94 13.20 -6.34
N ALA A 129 11.37 14.09 -5.53
CA ALA A 129 12.07 14.78 -4.44
C ALA A 129 12.28 13.92 -3.18
N SER A 130 11.89 12.64 -3.19
CA SER A 130 11.92 11.74 -2.01
C SER A 130 11.19 12.27 -0.77
N ARG A 131 10.22 13.17 -0.95
CA ARG A 131 9.37 13.77 0.11
C ARG A 131 8.20 12.87 0.47
N PHE A 132 8.50 11.61 0.80
CA PHE A 132 7.51 10.56 1.05
C PHE A 132 6.59 10.85 2.25
N ASP A 133 7.07 11.56 3.26
CA ASP A 133 6.26 11.90 4.43
C ASP A 133 5.11 12.85 4.07
N GLU A 134 5.32 13.74 3.09
CA GLU A 134 4.27 14.63 2.60
C GLU A 134 3.22 13.89 1.77
N ILE A 135 3.64 12.88 0.99
CA ILE A 135 2.71 11.98 0.29
C ILE A 135 1.86 11.22 1.32
N GLU A 136 2.49 10.68 2.37
CA GLU A 136 1.77 9.94 3.42
C GLU A 136 0.76 10.86 4.13
N ALA A 137 1.16 12.08 4.49
CA ALA A 137 0.26 13.07 5.09
C ALA A 137 -0.90 13.44 4.14
N HIS A 138 -0.62 13.59 2.85
CA HIS A 138 -1.62 13.90 1.84
C HIS A 138 -2.65 12.78 1.69
N HIS A 139 -2.21 11.53 1.58
CA HIS A 139 -3.08 10.35 1.51
C HIS A 139 -3.96 10.20 2.76
N LYS A 140 -3.40 10.48 3.96
CA LYS A 140 -4.18 10.49 5.21
C LYS A 140 -5.28 11.54 5.17
N ARG A 141 -4.97 12.78 4.76
CA ARG A 141 -5.98 13.84 4.62
C ARG A 141 -7.09 13.46 3.65
N ARG A 142 -6.76 12.81 2.53
CA ARG A 142 -7.75 12.32 1.56
C ARG A 142 -8.65 11.24 2.16
N ALA A 143 -8.06 10.25 2.82
CA ALA A 143 -8.83 9.21 3.51
C ALA A 143 -9.73 9.78 4.63
N ASP A 144 -9.28 10.81 5.34
CA ASP A 144 -10.06 11.47 6.39
C ASP A 144 -11.22 12.32 5.87
N ARG A 145 -11.14 12.80 4.61
CA ARG A 145 -12.23 13.55 3.94
C ARG A 145 -13.22 12.66 3.20
N ALA A 146 -13.03 11.35 3.22
CA ALA A 146 -13.98 10.41 2.60
C ALA A 146 -15.40 10.58 3.19
N PRO A 147 -16.45 10.52 2.36
CA PRO A 147 -17.82 10.86 2.76
C PRO A 147 -18.43 9.87 3.76
N ASP A 148 -17.97 8.63 3.76
CA ASP A 148 -18.43 7.56 4.63
C ASP A 148 -17.30 6.60 5.00
N HIS A 149 -17.55 5.74 5.99
CA HIS A 149 -16.55 4.80 6.48
C HIS A 149 -16.12 3.76 5.44
N GLY A 150 -17.02 3.30 4.58
CA GLY A 150 -16.67 2.37 3.50
C GLY A 150 -15.74 3.02 2.49
N SER A 151 -16.05 4.25 2.09
CA SER A 151 -15.16 5.07 1.23
C SER A 151 -13.80 5.31 1.88
N LYS A 152 -13.75 5.55 3.20
CA LYS A 152 -12.49 5.68 3.95
C LYS A 152 -11.66 4.39 3.93
N VAL A 153 -12.29 3.24 4.19
CA VAL A 153 -11.62 1.92 4.15
C VAL A 153 -11.06 1.66 2.76
N GLU A 154 -11.84 1.91 1.71
CA GLU A 154 -11.40 1.70 0.33
C GLU A 154 -10.26 2.65 -0.05
N ALA A 155 -10.32 3.92 0.35
CA ALA A 155 -9.24 4.88 0.14
C ALA A 155 -7.94 4.43 0.82
N LEU A 156 -8.00 4.07 2.11
CA LEU A 156 -6.83 3.56 2.84
C LEU A 156 -6.27 2.29 2.19
N ARG A 157 -7.13 1.37 1.74
CA ARG A 157 -6.73 0.15 1.03
C ARG A 157 -6.03 0.46 -0.29
N MET A 158 -6.54 1.42 -1.06
CA MET A 158 -5.95 1.83 -2.34
C MET A 158 -4.58 2.51 -2.12
N PHE A 159 -4.47 3.41 -1.14
CA PHE A 159 -3.19 4.01 -0.78
C PHE A 159 -2.17 2.96 -0.30
N ALA A 160 -2.61 1.96 0.47
CA ALA A 160 -1.74 0.86 0.86
C ALA A 160 -1.16 0.11 -0.34
N LEU A 161 -2.00 -0.21 -1.33
CA LEU A 161 -1.55 -0.85 -2.57
C LEU A 161 -0.61 0.04 -3.37
N GLU A 162 -0.88 1.34 -3.43
CA GLU A 162 -0.02 2.29 -4.13
C GLU A 162 1.38 2.37 -3.49
N TRP A 163 1.47 2.44 -2.16
CA TRP A 163 2.75 2.41 -1.46
C TRP A 163 3.56 1.16 -1.77
N VAL A 164 2.91 -0.01 -1.84
CA VAL A 164 3.56 -1.28 -2.16
C VAL A 164 3.96 -1.36 -3.63
N GLN A 165 3.08 -0.95 -4.55
CA GLN A 165 3.25 -1.19 -5.98
C GLN A 165 4.04 -0.08 -6.69
N ARG A 166 3.74 1.19 -6.39
CA ARG A 166 4.32 2.37 -7.03
C ARG A 166 5.59 2.81 -6.31
N PHE A 167 5.50 3.04 -5.01
CA PHE A 167 6.62 3.59 -4.23
C PHE A 167 7.58 2.51 -3.69
N LYS A 168 7.21 1.23 -3.80
CA LYS A 168 7.98 0.07 -3.29
C LYS A 168 8.28 0.15 -1.80
N ASP A 169 7.47 0.90 -1.05
CA ASP A 169 7.60 1.05 0.40
C ASP A 169 6.53 0.20 1.08
N ARG A 170 6.95 -1.00 1.47
CA ARG A 170 6.07 -1.99 2.10
C ARG A 170 5.69 -1.57 3.52
N ASP A 171 6.51 -0.77 4.19
CA ASP A 171 6.28 -0.32 5.56
C ASP A 171 5.15 0.71 5.64
N ARG A 172 5.19 1.72 4.78
CA ARG A 172 4.07 2.66 4.62
C ARG A 172 2.81 1.95 4.15
N GLY A 173 2.95 1.02 3.20
CA GLY A 173 1.83 0.18 2.76
C GLY A 173 1.14 -0.56 3.92
N VAL A 174 1.92 -1.17 4.81
CA VAL A 174 1.41 -1.85 6.00
C VAL A 174 0.72 -0.89 6.97
N ARG A 175 1.23 0.33 7.17
CA ARG A 175 0.55 1.34 8.01
C ARG A 175 -0.84 1.70 7.47
N PHE A 176 -0.99 1.83 6.16
CA PHE A 176 -2.30 2.10 5.54
C PHE A 176 -3.24 0.89 5.62
N PHE A 177 -2.74 -0.34 5.45
CA PHE A 177 -3.56 -1.54 5.65
C PHE A 177 -4.01 -1.71 7.11
N ASP A 178 -3.12 -1.48 8.07
CA ASP A 178 -3.45 -1.50 9.50
C ASP A 178 -4.55 -0.47 9.81
N ALA A 179 -4.41 0.76 9.30
CA ALA A 179 -5.46 1.78 9.44
C ALA A 179 -6.78 1.35 8.79
N ALA A 180 -6.75 0.77 7.59
CA ALA A 180 -7.95 0.28 6.91
C ALA A 180 -8.66 -0.81 7.73
N ILE A 181 -7.90 -1.78 8.27
CA ILE A 181 -8.43 -2.86 9.11
C ILE A 181 -9.06 -2.31 10.39
N LYS A 182 -8.39 -1.38 11.07
CA LYS A 182 -8.92 -0.75 12.30
C LYS A 182 -10.25 -0.05 12.07
N VAL A 183 -10.37 0.72 10.98
CA VAL A 183 -11.63 1.38 10.59
C VAL A 183 -12.70 0.36 10.22
N THR A 184 -12.34 -0.71 9.53
CA THR A 184 -13.27 -1.79 9.16
C THR A 184 -13.88 -2.45 10.40
N VAL A 185 -13.03 -2.77 11.38
CA VAL A 185 -13.43 -3.47 12.61
C VAL A 185 -14.25 -2.58 13.55
N SER A 186 -13.96 -1.27 13.61
CA SER A 186 -14.62 -0.35 14.54
C SER A 186 -16.06 -0.01 14.15
N ASN A 187 -16.34 0.13 12.85
CA ASN A 187 -17.57 0.76 12.38
C ASN A 187 -18.58 -0.21 11.73
N GLY A 188 -18.28 -1.52 11.71
CA GLY A 188 -19.18 -2.53 11.15
C GLY A 188 -19.45 -2.36 9.65
N THR A 189 -18.54 -1.69 8.95
CA THR A 189 -18.62 -1.49 7.49
C THR A 189 -18.53 -2.82 6.73
N PRO A 190 -18.94 -2.85 5.45
CA PRO A 190 -18.70 -4.01 4.61
C PRO A 190 -17.25 -4.47 4.71
N GLN A 191 -17.06 -5.78 4.77
CA GLN A 191 -15.77 -6.45 4.82
C GLN A 191 -14.78 -5.81 3.84
N MET A 192 -13.62 -5.39 4.34
CA MET A 192 -12.54 -4.89 3.48
C MET A 192 -12.15 -5.96 2.46
N LYS A 193 -12.07 -5.57 1.18
CA LYS A 193 -11.60 -6.47 0.13
C LYS A 193 -10.15 -6.89 0.39
N SER A 194 -9.83 -8.14 0.05
CA SER A 194 -8.45 -8.67 0.10
C SER A 194 -7.81 -8.63 1.49
N ILE A 195 -8.60 -8.87 2.55
CA ILE A 195 -8.13 -8.84 3.94
C ILE A 195 -7.01 -9.84 4.22
N VAL A 196 -7.09 -11.03 3.62
CA VAL A 196 -6.05 -12.06 3.70
C VAL A 196 -4.74 -11.59 3.07
N ALA A 197 -4.80 -10.90 1.92
CA ALA A 197 -3.61 -10.36 1.27
C ALA A 197 -2.98 -9.23 2.09
N ALA A 198 -3.79 -8.34 2.66
CA ALA A 198 -3.33 -7.30 3.57
C ALA A 198 -2.64 -7.91 4.80
N TYR A 199 -3.28 -8.85 5.47
CA TYR A 199 -2.72 -9.54 6.63
C TYR A 199 -1.44 -10.32 6.31
N SER A 200 -1.38 -10.98 5.15
CA SER A 200 -0.19 -11.70 4.68
C SER A 200 0.99 -10.76 4.44
N LEU A 201 0.75 -9.59 3.84
CA LEU A 201 1.77 -8.57 3.67
C LEU A 201 2.26 -8.04 5.03
N MET A 202 1.34 -7.75 5.95
CA MET A 202 1.69 -7.32 7.32
C MET A 202 2.55 -8.37 8.02
N ARG A 203 2.19 -9.65 7.91
CA ARG A 203 2.99 -10.77 8.45
C ARG A 203 4.40 -10.79 7.89
N GLN A 204 4.55 -10.57 6.59
CA GLN A 204 5.87 -10.57 5.96
C GLN A 204 6.72 -9.38 6.45
N VAL A 205 6.19 -8.16 6.41
CA VAL A 205 6.92 -6.94 6.80
C VAL A 205 7.24 -6.91 8.30
N LEU A 206 6.24 -7.15 9.16
CA LEU A 206 6.43 -7.17 10.61
C LEU A 206 7.30 -8.36 11.03
N GLY A 207 7.23 -9.46 10.30
CA GLY A 207 8.06 -10.63 10.53
C GLY A 207 9.53 -10.41 10.21
N GLU A 208 9.85 -9.68 9.14
CA GLU A 208 11.22 -9.23 8.82
C GLU A 208 11.82 -8.39 9.96
N ARG A 209 10.98 -7.68 10.72
CA ARG A 209 11.36 -6.84 11.88
C ARG A 209 11.26 -7.55 13.23
N ASN A 210 10.77 -8.80 13.24
CA ASN A 210 10.49 -9.57 14.45
C ASN A 210 9.41 -8.90 15.36
N GLU A 211 8.54 -8.07 14.79
CA GLU A 211 7.47 -7.33 15.47
C GLU A 211 6.14 -8.13 15.44
N TRP A 212 6.11 -9.30 16.09
CA TRP A 212 4.95 -10.19 16.03
C TRP A 212 3.75 -9.72 16.86
N GLY A 213 3.99 -8.97 17.95
CA GLY A 213 2.94 -8.50 18.85
C GLY A 213 1.85 -7.67 18.15
N PRO A 214 2.21 -6.58 17.44
CA PRO A 214 1.25 -5.78 16.69
C PRO A 214 0.44 -6.57 15.67
N LEU A 215 1.06 -7.56 15.02
CA LEU A 215 0.36 -8.44 14.07
C LEU A 215 -0.70 -9.31 14.76
N LEU A 216 -0.40 -9.86 15.93
CA LEU A 216 -1.38 -10.62 16.71
C LEU A 216 -2.53 -9.74 17.19
N ASP A 217 -2.25 -8.50 17.60
CA ASP A 217 -3.30 -7.56 18.00
C ASP A 217 -4.26 -7.25 16.84
N VAL A 218 -3.73 -7.13 15.61
CA VAL A 218 -4.54 -7.00 14.39
C VAL A 218 -5.33 -8.28 14.11
N ALA A 219 -4.73 -9.46 14.29
CA ALA A 219 -5.43 -10.74 14.12
C ALA A 219 -6.62 -10.88 15.07
N GLU A 220 -6.45 -10.50 16.35
CA GLU A 220 -7.54 -10.52 17.32
C GLU A 220 -8.68 -9.59 16.91
N LEU A 221 -8.37 -8.38 16.41
CA LEU A 221 -9.37 -7.43 15.91
C LEU A 221 -10.14 -8.00 14.72
N LEU A 222 -9.43 -8.62 13.77
CA LEU A 222 -10.01 -9.25 12.60
C LEU A 222 -10.95 -10.39 12.98
N LEU A 223 -10.49 -11.35 13.78
CA LEU A 223 -11.27 -12.55 14.13
C LEU A 223 -12.56 -12.24 14.91
N ARG A 224 -12.68 -11.07 15.55
CA ARG A 224 -13.93 -10.63 16.19
C ARG A 224 -15.03 -10.24 15.20
N LYS A 225 -14.66 -9.86 13.96
CA LYS A 225 -15.59 -9.30 12.97
C LYS A 225 -15.67 -10.10 11.68
N LEU A 226 -14.63 -10.87 11.37
CA LEU A 226 -14.63 -11.75 10.21
C LEU A 226 -15.78 -12.78 10.32
N PRO A 227 -16.64 -12.90 9.30
CA PRO A 227 -17.62 -13.98 9.26
C PRO A 227 -16.91 -15.33 9.21
N ASP A 228 -17.60 -16.39 9.62
CA ASP A 228 -17.07 -17.74 9.51
C ASP A 228 -16.81 -18.10 8.04
N GLY A 229 -15.63 -18.64 7.76
CA GLY A 229 -15.18 -18.92 6.41
C GLY A 229 -13.66 -19.05 6.30
N GLU A 230 -13.18 -19.17 5.05
CA GLU A 230 -11.77 -19.40 4.73
C GLU A 230 -10.85 -18.28 5.21
N ASP A 231 -11.28 -17.01 5.08
CA ASP A 231 -10.50 -15.85 5.54
C ASP A 231 -10.27 -15.88 7.06
N ARG A 232 -11.32 -16.23 7.83
CA ARG A 232 -11.26 -16.35 9.30
C ARG A 232 -10.35 -17.51 9.70
N LEU A 233 -10.48 -18.66 9.04
CA LEU A 233 -9.61 -19.82 9.27
C LEU A 233 -8.15 -19.49 8.97
N PHE A 234 -7.87 -18.84 7.84
CA PHE A 234 -6.52 -18.44 7.45
C PHE A 234 -5.87 -17.54 8.50
N VAL A 235 -6.56 -16.49 8.94
CA VAL A 235 -6.04 -15.56 9.94
C VAL A 235 -5.83 -16.28 11.28
N ALA A 236 -6.77 -17.14 11.71
CA ALA A 236 -6.67 -17.90 12.95
C ALA A 236 -5.47 -18.85 12.97
N ILE A 237 -5.27 -19.65 11.93
CA ILE A 237 -4.12 -20.58 11.85
C ILE A 237 -2.80 -19.79 11.87
N GLN A 238 -2.69 -18.75 11.04
CA GLN A 238 -1.45 -17.97 10.96
C GLN A 238 -1.14 -17.26 12.28
N ALA A 239 -2.13 -16.68 12.94
CA ALA A 239 -1.94 -16.04 14.25
C ALA A 239 -1.60 -17.06 15.35
N GLY A 240 -2.24 -18.23 15.35
CA GLY A 240 -1.96 -19.33 16.29
C GLY A 240 -0.52 -19.82 16.18
N GLN A 241 -0.06 -20.11 14.96
CA GLN A 241 1.33 -20.52 14.69
C GLN A 241 2.34 -19.46 15.16
N LEU A 242 2.09 -18.18 14.87
CA LEU A 242 3.00 -17.12 15.29
C LEU A 242 3.04 -16.96 16.82
N ALA A 243 1.88 -17.03 17.48
CA ALA A 243 1.80 -16.99 18.93
C ALA A 243 2.55 -18.17 19.57
N PHE A 244 2.42 -19.38 19.01
CA PHE A 244 3.09 -20.58 19.51
C PHE A 244 4.59 -20.59 19.21
N ASP A 245 4.98 -20.49 17.94
CA ASP A 245 6.37 -20.71 17.49
C ASP A 245 7.29 -19.51 17.74
N LYS A 246 6.77 -18.28 17.65
CA LYS A 246 7.61 -17.06 17.67
C LYS A 246 7.58 -16.32 18.99
N LEU A 247 6.43 -16.25 19.64
CA LEU A 247 6.26 -15.51 20.88
C LEU A 247 6.14 -16.40 22.13
N ASN A 248 5.94 -17.70 21.96
CA ASN A 248 5.63 -18.63 23.05
C ASN A 248 4.46 -18.14 23.93
N ASP A 249 3.51 -17.41 23.33
CA ASP A 249 2.28 -16.93 23.98
C ASP A 249 1.22 -18.02 23.86
N ILE A 250 1.35 -19.05 24.70
CA ILE A 250 0.44 -20.19 24.75
C ILE A 250 -1.02 -19.75 24.97
N PRO A 251 -1.35 -18.79 25.85
CA PRO A 251 -2.71 -18.30 26.01
C PRO A 251 -3.33 -17.73 24.74
N ARG A 252 -2.60 -16.90 23.97
CA ARG A 252 -3.10 -16.39 22.69
C ARG A 252 -3.19 -17.49 21.64
N ALA A 253 -2.18 -18.38 21.57
CA ALA A 253 -2.18 -19.51 20.65
C ALA A 253 -3.42 -20.40 20.84
N LYS A 254 -3.76 -20.75 22.09
CA LYS A 254 -4.98 -21.51 22.43
C LYS A 254 -6.25 -20.83 21.88
N LYS A 255 -6.39 -19.52 22.04
CA LYS A 255 -7.56 -18.78 21.52
C LYS A 255 -7.66 -18.85 19.99
N PHE A 256 -6.55 -18.67 19.29
CA PHE A 256 -6.56 -18.72 17.83
C PHE A 256 -6.79 -20.13 17.29
N PHE A 257 -6.13 -21.14 17.87
CA PHE A 257 -6.33 -22.53 17.47
C PHE A 257 -7.71 -23.07 17.85
N ALA A 258 -8.34 -22.58 18.92
CA ALA A 258 -9.74 -22.90 19.21
C ALA A 258 -10.67 -22.43 18.06
N ILE A 259 -10.51 -21.19 17.58
CA ILE A 259 -11.28 -20.69 16.43
C ILE A 259 -11.00 -21.51 15.17
N ALA A 260 -9.73 -21.88 14.92
CA ALA A 260 -9.38 -22.72 13.79
C ALA A 260 -9.96 -24.14 13.91
N ASN A 261 -10.01 -24.71 15.12
CA ASN A 261 -10.57 -26.02 15.40
C ASN A 261 -12.09 -26.07 15.21
N GLU A 262 -12.81 -24.99 15.50
CA GLU A 262 -14.26 -24.90 15.23
C GLU A 262 -14.58 -24.99 13.73
N VAL A 263 -13.70 -24.45 12.87
CA VAL A 263 -13.93 -24.38 11.41
C VAL A 263 -13.32 -25.58 10.68
N ALA A 264 -12.11 -26.00 11.05
CA ALA A 264 -11.38 -27.09 10.41
C ALA A 264 -10.53 -27.89 11.42
N PRO A 265 -11.15 -28.81 12.20
CA PRO A 265 -10.44 -29.65 13.18
C PRO A 265 -9.34 -30.54 12.55
N GLU A 266 -9.52 -30.93 11.29
CA GLU A 266 -8.60 -31.79 10.55
C GLU A 266 -7.38 -31.04 9.99
N ASN A 267 -7.21 -29.75 10.31
CA ASN A 267 -6.04 -29.01 9.85
C ASN A 267 -4.77 -29.51 10.56
N PRO A 268 -3.69 -29.86 9.84
CA PRO A 268 -2.47 -30.39 10.45
C PRO A 268 -1.90 -29.48 11.54
N ASN A 269 -1.94 -28.16 11.34
CA ASN A 269 -1.38 -27.21 12.32
C ASN A 269 -2.21 -27.16 13.61
N VAL A 270 -3.52 -27.39 13.51
CA VAL A 270 -4.41 -27.46 14.68
C VAL A 270 -4.13 -28.76 15.44
N GLN A 271 -4.01 -29.89 14.73
CA GLN A 271 -3.71 -31.19 15.33
C GLN A 271 -2.34 -31.20 16.03
N ASP A 272 -1.33 -30.63 15.38
CA ASP A 272 0.03 -30.51 15.95
C ASP A 272 0.01 -29.70 17.25
N PHE A 273 -0.73 -28.58 17.28
CA PHE A 273 -0.88 -27.76 18.49
C PHE A 273 -1.66 -28.49 19.59
N VAL A 274 -2.76 -29.15 19.25
CA VAL A 274 -3.58 -29.93 20.20
C VAL A 274 -2.76 -31.07 20.80
N ALA A 275 -1.94 -31.76 20.01
CA ALA A 275 -1.07 -32.83 20.49
C ALA A 275 0.05 -32.31 21.42
N ALA A 276 0.60 -31.12 21.13
CA ALA A 276 1.70 -30.54 21.90
C ALA A 276 1.25 -29.88 23.21
N VAL A 277 0.12 -29.17 23.20
CA VAL A 277 -0.32 -28.29 24.30
C VAL A 277 -1.68 -28.70 24.88
N GLY A 278 -2.55 -29.27 24.05
CA GLY A 278 -3.96 -29.46 24.35
C GLY A 278 -4.76 -28.17 24.16
N LEU A 279 -5.96 -28.30 23.58
CA LEU A 279 -7.01 -27.29 23.72
C LEU A 279 -7.83 -27.70 24.93
N ASP A 280 -7.81 -26.90 25.99
CA ASP A 280 -8.77 -27.11 27.07
C ASP A 280 -10.17 -26.97 26.46
N GLU A 281 -11.03 -27.98 26.65
CA GLU A 281 -12.44 -27.85 26.29
C GLU A 281 -12.97 -26.55 26.93
N PRO A 282 -13.85 -25.79 26.25
CA PRO A 282 -14.59 -24.74 26.92
C PRO A 282 -15.37 -25.44 28.03
N THR A 283 -14.85 -25.34 29.25
CA THR A 283 -15.54 -25.82 30.45
C THR A 283 -16.88 -25.11 30.45
N ALA A 284 -17.93 -25.85 30.12
CA ALA A 284 -19.29 -25.41 30.27
C ALA A 284 -19.43 -24.90 31.70
N ALA A 285 -19.56 -23.58 31.83
CA ALA A 285 -19.78 -22.92 33.10
C ALA A 285 -21.09 -23.46 33.68
N GLY A 286 -21.01 -24.38 34.64
CA GLY A 286 -22.21 -24.88 35.32
C GLY A 286 -22.15 -26.33 35.77
N SER A 287 -21.07 -26.76 36.43
CA SER A 287 -21.19 -27.88 37.36
C SER A 287 -20.09 -27.77 38.41
N MET A 288 -20.44 -27.23 39.57
CA MET A 288 -19.60 -27.31 40.76
C MET A 288 -19.75 -28.70 41.38
N PRO A 289 -18.66 -29.45 41.63
CA PRO A 289 -18.61 -30.43 42.69
C PRO A 289 -18.02 -29.75 43.95
N ALA A 290 -18.71 -29.94 45.07
CA ALA A 290 -18.29 -29.51 46.39
C ALA A 290 -16.91 -30.08 46.77
N MET A 291 -16.03 -29.23 47.25
CA MET A 291 -14.80 -29.66 47.94
C MET A 291 -15.12 -30.14 49.36
N PRO A 292 -14.33 -31.10 49.88
CA PRO A 292 -13.86 -31.06 51.24
C PRO A 292 -12.35 -30.85 51.30
N VAL A 293 -11.98 -30.04 52.29
CA VAL A 293 -10.64 -29.61 52.71
C VAL A 293 -9.83 -30.79 53.26
N VAL A 294 -8.56 -30.93 52.87
CA VAL A 294 -7.47 -31.43 53.74
C VAL A 294 -6.16 -30.74 53.35
N ALA A 295 -5.42 -30.34 54.38
CA ALA A 295 -4.15 -29.64 54.33
C ALA A 295 -2.93 -30.58 54.37
N ASP A 296 -1.82 -30.01 53.90
CA ASP A 296 -0.47 -30.02 54.50
C ASP A 296 0.62 -30.98 53.96
N SER A 297 1.84 -30.40 53.97
CA SER A 297 3.20 -30.95 53.85
C SER A 297 3.65 -31.47 52.47
N SER A 298 4.87 -31.28 51.96
CA SER A 298 6.13 -30.70 52.47
C SER A 298 7.20 -30.69 51.35
N ASP A 299 8.23 -29.87 51.55
CA ASP A 299 9.64 -30.01 51.14
C ASP A 299 10.14 -29.78 49.69
N ASP A 300 10.83 -28.63 49.56
CA ASP A 300 12.30 -28.52 49.45
C ASP A 300 13.01 -28.95 48.14
N LYS A 301 13.45 -27.95 47.35
CA LYS A 301 14.86 -27.65 46.95
C LYS A 301 14.95 -26.85 45.64
N ASP A 302 15.51 -25.64 45.72
CA ASP A 302 15.96 -24.82 44.60
C ASP A 302 17.50 -24.79 44.57
N ASP A 303 18.05 -25.32 43.46
CA ASP A 303 19.40 -25.25 42.91
C ASP A 303 19.11 -25.33 41.38
N ASP A 304 19.60 -24.56 40.41
CA ASP A 304 20.91 -23.98 40.16
C ASP A 304 20.88 -23.37 38.73
N LYS A 305 21.80 -22.43 38.47
CA LYS A 305 22.40 -22.02 37.17
C LYS A 305 21.57 -21.34 36.06
N GLY A 306 21.99 -20.11 35.79
CA GLY A 306 21.76 -19.40 34.53
C GLY A 306 22.56 -19.96 33.35
N GLU A 307 21.94 -19.90 32.18
CA GLU A 307 22.50 -20.37 30.91
C GLU A 307 22.92 -19.21 30.00
N LYS A 308 24.14 -19.34 29.45
CA LYS A 308 24.76 -18.43 28.46
C LYS A 308 24.18 -18.68 27.06
N PRO A 309 24.18 -17.68 26.16
CA PRO A 309 23.66 -17.83 24.81
C PRO A 309 24.52 -18.78 23.95
N ALA A 310 23.82 -19.65 23.21
CA ALA A 310 24.38 -20.67 22.34
C ALA A 310 25.20 -20.09 21.17
N LYS A 311 26.37 -20.69 20.91
CA LYS A 311 27.22 -20.39 19.75
C LYS A 311 26.67 -21.11 18.52
N LEU A 312 26.41 -20.35 17.45
CA LEU A 312 26.09 -20.86 16.11
C LEU A 312 27.09 -21.93 15.65
N THR A 313 26.55 -22.99 15.05
CA THR A 313 27.31 -24.15 14.58
C THR A 313 28.16 -23.81 13.36
N LYS A 314 29.21 -24.61 13.13
CA LYS A 314 30.14 -24.45 11.98
C LYS A 314 29.42 -24.59 10.62
N ALA A 315 28.27 -25.26 10.58
CA ALA A 315 27.45 -25.39 9.39
C ALA A 315 26.67 -24.10 9.08
N GLU A 316 26.11 -23.45 10.09
CA GLU A 316 25.36 -22.20 9.95
C GLU A 316 26.27 -21.03 9.53
N ARG A 317 27.51 -20.99 10.04
CA ARG A 317 28.50 -19.99 9.61
C ARG A 317 28.89 -20.13 8.14
N LYS A 318 29.03 -21.37 7.64
CA LYS A 318 29.35 -21.62 6.23
C LYS A 318 28.17 -21.33 5.29
N ALA A 319 26.94 -21.52 5.75
CA ALA A 319 25.74 -21.17 4.99
C ALA A 319 25.59 -19.64 4.86
N ALA A 320 25.83 -18.90 5.95
CA ALA A 320 25.81 -17.44 5.94
C ALA A 320 26.88 -16.84 5.02
N GLU A 321 28.12 -17.34 5.10
CA GLU A 321 29.23 -16.86 4.27
C GLU A 321 29.03 -17.16 2.77
N LYS A 322 28.36 -18.28 2.44
CA LYS A 322 28.00 -18.61 1.05
C LYS A 322 26.90 -17.67 0.53
N ALA A 323 25.87 -17.39 1.33
CA ALA A 323 24.78 -16.50 0.96
C ALA A 323 25.27 -15.06 0.73
N GLU A 324 26.19 -14.57 1.58
CA GLU A 324 26.78 -13.23 1.44
C GLU A 324 27.64 -13.11 0.16
N ARG A 325 28.38 -14.17 -0.19
CA ARG A 325 29.18 -14.19 -1.42
C ARG A 325 28.33 -14.26 -2.69
N GLU A 326 27.19 -14.93 -2.65
CA GLU A 326 26.24 -14.98 -3.78
C GLU A 326 25.52 -13.64 -3.95
N ALA A 327 25.11 -13.00 -2.86
CA ALA A 327 24.52 -11.66 -2.89
C ALA A 327 25.48 -10.60 -3.46
N LYS A 328 26.76 -10.65 -3.06
CA LYS A 328 27.78 -9.70 -3.56
C LYS A 328 28.05 -9.88 -5.06
N LYS A 329 28.07 -11.11 -5.57
CA LYS A 329 28.23 -11.38 -7.00
C LYS A 329 27.03 -10.93 -7.84
N ALA A 330 25.81 -11.06 -7.30
CA ALA A 330 24.62 -10.58 -7.99
C ALA A 330 24.63 -9.04 -8.11
N ALA A 331 25.02 -8.33 -7.04
CA ALA A 331 25.14 -6.88 -7.05
C ALA A 331 26.23 -6.36 -8.01
N GLU A 332 27.38 -7.04 -8.10
CA GLU A 332 28.44 -6.68 -9.05
C GLU A 332 28.00 -6.88 -10.50
N ALA A 333 27.28 -7.97 -10.82
CA ALA A 333 26.77 -8.21 -12.16
C ALA A 333 25.69 -7.20 -12.59
N GLU A 334 24.84 -6.76 -11.65
CA GLU A 334 23.81 -5.76 -11.92
C GLU A 334 24.44 -4.37 -12.16
N ALA A 335 25.46 -4.00 -11.39
CA ALA A 335 26.21 -2.76 -11.59
C ALA A 335 26.96 -2.72 -12.93
N GLU A 336 27.55 -3.85 -13.36
CA GLU A 336 28.24 -3.94 -14.65
C GLU A 336 27.25 -3.81 -15.84
N SER A 337 26.07 -4.42 -15.72
CA SER A 337 25.01 -4.29 -16.74
C SER A 337 24.45 -2.87 -16.84
N ALA A 338 24.32 -2.16 -15.71
CA ALA A 338 23.85 -0.78 -15.68
C ALA A 338 24.87 0.19 -16.31
N ALA A 339 26.17 -0.06 -16.09
CA ALA A 339 27.25 0.74 -16.69
C ALA A 339 27.33 0.55 -18.22
N GLU A 340 27.10 -0.68 -18.73
CA GLU A 340 27.13 -0.94 -20.17
C GLU A 340 25.95 -0.27 -20.91
N VAL A 341 24.78 -0.21 -20.27
CA VAL A 341 23.60 0.48 -20.83
C VAL A 341 23.80 1.99 -20.88
N ALA A 342 24.41 2.58 -19.84
CA ALA A 342 24.74 4.01 -19.83
C ALA A 342 25.74 4.39 -20.94
N ALA A 343 26.78 3.57 -21.15
CA ALA A 343 27.79 3.82 -22.18
C ALA A 343 27.25 3.75 -23.62
N LYS A 344 26.21 2.92 -23.86
CA LYS A 344 25.56 2.83 -25.18
C LYS A 344 24.56 3.96 -25.45
N GLY A 345 23.98 4.56 -24.41
CA GLY A 345 23.04 5.69 -24.54
C GLY A 345 23.71 6.98 -25.03
N ASP A 346 24.93 7.26 -24.56
CA ASP A 346 25.65 8.50 -24.92
C ASP A 346 26.24 8.47 -26.35
N GLY A 347 26.54 7.28 -26.89
CA GLY A 347 27.05 7.14 -28.25
C GLY A 347 26.03 7.48 -29.34
N ASP A 348 24.75 7.19 -29.08
CA ASP A 348 23.67 7.40 -30.05
C ASP A 348 23.19 8.87 -30.07
N ALA A 349 23.39 9.60 -28.97
CA ALA A 349 23.14 11.04 -28.89
C ALA A 349 24.20 11.86 -29.64
N ALA A 350 25.46 11.45 -29.60
CA ALA A 350 26.54 12.13 -30.32
C ALA A 350 26.47 11.93 -31.85
N ALA A 351 26.01 10.77 -32.32
CA ALA A 351 25.85 10.51 -33.76
C ALA A 351 24.70 11.28 -34.41
N LYS A 352 23.66 11.64 -33.64
CA LYS A 352 22.51 12.43 -34.11
C LYS A 352 22.73 13.94 -34.13
N ALA A 353 23.77 14.44 -33.46
CA ALA A 353 24.14 15.85 -33.47
C ALA A 353 25.10 16.23 -34.61
N ALA A 354 25.64 15.23 -35.33
CA ALA A 354 26.61 15.41 -36.41
C ALA A 354 26.06 15.11 -37.83
N ALA A 355 24.76 14.83 -37.94
CA ALA A 355 24.02 14.65 -39.19
C ALA A 355 22.89 15.67 -39.25
#